data_AF-A0A3M1HBL1-F1
#
_entry.id   AF-A0A3M1HBL1-F1
#
_cell.length_a   1.000
_cell.length_b   1.000
_cell.length_c   1.000
_cell.angle_alpha   90.00
_cell.angle_beta   90.00
_cell.angle_gamma   90.00
#
_symmetry.space_group_name_H-M   'P 1'
#
loop_
_entity.id
_entity.type
_entity.pdbx_description
1 polymer ?
#
loop_
_entity_poly.entity_id
_entity_poly.type
_entity_poly.pdbx_seq_one_letter_code
_entity_poly.pdbx_strand_id
1 'polypeptide(L)'
;MPVGIEEMKKKGDALAELPLEELMEMADHLTIELEKDTREAERFEAQIRVIKQALKEYKEGSKKEGRRFEETDLYKEIITFLDDIEERLERVKVKNGEYITFLFAIKKKMGEERKKKKELKRFKKE
;
A
#
# COMPACT_ATOMS: atom_id res chain seq x y z
N MET A 1 -11.89 14.27 -12.58
CA MET A 1 -11.97 12.95 -11.91
C MET A 1 -10.55 12.47 -11.70
N PRO A 2 -10.14 12.02 -10.51
CA PRO A 2 -8.76 11.57 -10.28
C PRO A 2 -8.51 10.20 -10.90
N VAL A 3 -7.31 10.00 -11.45
CA VAL A 3 -6.88 8.78 -12.14
C VAL A 3 -6.32 7.79 -11.13
N GLY A 4 -7.04 6.69 -10.86
CA GLY A 4 -6.60 5.62 -9.94
C GLY A 4 -5.55 4.67 -10.54
N ILE A 5 -4.93 3.80 -9.73
CA ILE A 5 -3.98 2.76 -10.21
C ILE A 5 -4.57 1.91 -11.33
N GLU A 6 -5.86 1.56 -11.24
CA GLU A 6 -6.54 0.79 -12.27
C GLU A 6 -6.61 1.53 -13.62
N GLU A 7 -6.78 2.86 -13.60
CA GLU A 7 -6.71 3.67 -14.82
C GLU A 7 -5.27 3.82 -15.32
N MET A 8 -4.28 3.88 -14.43
CA MET A 8 -2.86 3.91 -14.83
C MET A 8 -2.38 2.58 -15.42
N LYS A 9 -2.84 1.43 -14.90
CA LYS A 9 -2.59 0.11 -15.51
C LYS A 9 -3.17 0.02 -16.91
N LYS A 10 -4.37 0.57 -17.16
CA LYS A 10 -4.96 0.67 -18.50
C LYS A 10 -4.22 1.65 -19.42
N LYS A 11 -3.54 2.65 -18.83
CA LYS A 11 -2.77 3.69 -19.51
C LYS A 11 -1.25 3.43 -19.46
N GLY A 12 -0.81 2.18 -19.33
CA GLY A 12 0.61 1.80 -19.15
C GLY A 12 1.58 2.39 -20.19
N ASP A 13 1.12 2.60 -21.43
CA ASP A 13 1.90 3.25 -22.49
C ASP A 13 1.80 4.79 -22.50
N ALA A 14 0.80 5.37 -21.84
CA ALA A 14 0.50 6.80 -21.91
C ALA A 14 1.41 7.67 -21.01
N LEU A 15 2.02 7.11 -19.95
CA LEU A 15 2.97 7.85 -19.09
C LEU A 15 4.13 8.47 -19.87
N ALA A 16 4.49 7.89 -21.02
CA ALA A 16 5.56 8.39 -21.87
C ALA A 16 5.21 9.71 -22.57
N GLU A 17 3.92 10.03 -22.73
CA GLU A 17 3.42 11.15 -23.51
C GLU A 17 2.83 12.27 -22.66
N LEU A 18 2.61 12.03 -21.36
CA LEU A 18 2.02 13.03 -20.47
C LEU A 18 2.98 14.22 -20.22
N PRO A 19 2.45 15.45 -20.19
CA PRO A 19 3.23 16.63 -19.82
C PRO A 19 3.68 16.57 -18.36
N LEU A 20 4.73 17.34 -18.05
CA LEU A 20 5.35 17.36 -16.72
C LEU A 20 4.35 17.71 -15.61
N GLU A 21 3.44 18.62 -15.90
CA GLU A 21 2.42 19.10 -14.98
C GLU A 21 1.44 17.98 -14.61
N GLU A 22 0.94 17.20 -15.58
CA GLU A 22 0.07 16.04 -15.34
C GLU A 22 0.81 14.93 -14.58
N LEU A 23 2.09 14.70 -14.88
CA LEU A 23 2.93 13.77 -14.13
C LEU A 23 3.08 14.20 -12.66
N MET A 24 3.17 15.50 -12.38
CA MET A 24 3.22 16.02 -11.01
C MET A 24 1.88 15.84 -10.29
N GLU A 25 0.75 16.18 -10.91
CA GLU A 25 -0.58 15.97 -10.34
C GLU A 25 -0.85 14.50 -10.01
N MET A 26 -0.45 13.59 -10.91
CA MET A 26 -0.54 12.15 -10.67
C MET A 26 0.33 11.70 -9.50
N ALA A 27 1.56 12.22 -9.37
CA ALA A 27 2.45 11.90 -8.26
C ALA A 27 1.87 12.37 -6.91
N ASP A 28 1.34 13.58 -6.85
CA ASP A 28 0.73 14.13 -5.64
C ASP A 28 -0.48 13.29 -5.20
N HIS A 29 -1.35 12.92 -6.15
CA HIS A 29 -2.49 12.06 -5.88
C HIS A 29 -2.10 10.67 -5.37
N LEU A 30 -1.16 9.99 -6.05
CA LEU A 30 -0.69 8.67 -5.62
C LEU A 30 0.00 8.72 -4.25
N THR A 31 0.66 9.82 -3.92
CA THR A 31 1.29 10.02 -2.60
C THR A 31 0.22 10.10 -1.50
N ILE A 32 -0.86 10.86 -1.73
CA ILE A 32 -1.97 10.97 -0.77
C ILE A 32 -2.64 9.61 -0.56
N GLU A 33 -2.92 8.89 -1.64
CA GLU A 33 -3.52 7.55 -1.56
C GLU A 33 -2.60 6.55 -0.85
N LEU A 34 -1.29 6.57 -1.15
CA LEU A 34 -0.29 5.74 -0.48
C LEU A 34 -0.24 6.04 1.02
N GLU A 35 -0.26 7.29 1.44
CA GLU A 35 -0.26 7.66 2.86
C GLU A 35 -1.52 7.15 3.58
N LYS A 36 -2.68 7.29 2.94
CA LYS A 36 -3.95 6.82 3.49
C LYS A 36 -3.95 5.30 3.67
N ASP A 37 -3.56 4.56 2.65
CA ASP A 37 -3.54 3.09 2.67
C ASP A 37 -2.42 2.55 3.56
N THR A 38 -1.29 3.26 3.69
CA THR A 38 -0.24 2.93 4.68
C THR A 38 -0.79 3.03 6.10
N ARG A 39 -1.52 4.09 6.44
CA ARG A 39 -2.16 4.22 7.76
C ARG A 39 -3.22 3.13 7.99
N GLU A 40 -3.92 2.71 6.94
CA GLU A 40 -4.87 1.59 7.04
C GLU A 40 -4.16 0.27 7.32
N ALA A 41 -3.06 -0.02 6.62
CA ALA A 41 -2.22 -1.19 6.89
C ALA A 41 -1.70 -1.21 8.34
N GLU A 42 -1.19 -0.08 8.84
CA GLU A 42 -0.74 0.06 10.23
C GLU A 42 -1.86 -0.25 11.24
N ARG A 43 -3.10 0.14 10.95
CA ARG A 43 -4.26 -0.18 11.81
C ARG A 43 -4.55 -1.68 11.82
N PHE A 44 -4.53 -2.35 10.67
CA PHE A 44 -4.72 -3.79 10.60
C PHE A 44 -3.59 -4.52 11.34
N GLU A 45 -2.33 -4.12 11.16
CA GLU A 45 -1.19 -4.71 11.89
C GLU A 45 -1.34 -4.56 13.41
N ALA A 46 -1.83 -3.40 13.88
CA ALA A 46 -2.11 -3.18 15.29
C ALA A 46 -3.24 -4.10 15.79
N GLN A 47 -4.34 -4.24 15.03
CA GLN A 47 -5.45 -5.14 15.37
C GLN A 47 -5.00 -6.60 15.44
N ILE A 48 -4.28 -7.08 14.43
CA ILE A 48 -3.70 -8.45 14.39
C ILE A 48 -2.83 -8.68 15.62
N ARG A 49 -1.97 -7.72 15.97
CA ARG A 49 -1.07 -7.83 17.13
C ARG A 49 -1.85 -7.97 18.43
N VAL A 50 -2.87 -7.15 18.64
CA VAL A 50 -3.71 -7.20 19.85
C VAL A 50 -4.42 -8.55 19.95
N ILE A 51 -5.03 -9.02 18.85
CA ILE A 51 -5.74 -10.30 18.82
C ILE A 51 -4.78 -11.47 19.10
N LYS A 52 -3.63 -11.53 18.42
CA LYS A 52 -2.61 -12.57 18.63
C LYS A 52 -2.10 -12.58 20.08
N GLN A 53 -1.88 -11.41 20.67
CA GLN A 53 -1.47 -11.31 22.07
C GLN A 53 -2.56 -11.83 23.02
N ALA A 54 -3.82 -11.45 22.82
CA ALA A 54 -4.94 -11.94 23.63
C ALA A 54 -5.11 -13.47 23.52
N LEU A 55 -4.99 -14.04 22.31
CA LEU A 55 -5.05 -15.49 22.09
C LEU A 55 -3.89 -16.23 22.77
N LYS A 56 -2.70 -15.63 22.78
CA LYS A 56 -1.53 -16.18 23.48
C LYS A 56 -1.76 -16.19 25.00
N GLU A 57 -2.22 -15.08 25.56
CA GLU A 57 -2.52 -14.96 26.99
C GLU A 57 -3.62 -15.93 27.42
N TYR A 58 -4.66 -16.10 26.60
CA TYR A 58 -5.71 -17.08 26.84
C TYR A 58 -5.17 -18.52 26.90
N LYS A 59 -4.33 -18.92 25.94
CA LYS A 59 -3.66 -20.23 25.94
C LYS A 59 -2.74 -20.44 27.14
N GLU A 60 -1.99 -19.42 27.52
CA GLU A 60 -1.09 -19.47 28.67
C GLU A 60 -1.85 -19.52 30.01
N GLY A 61 -2.98 -18.81 30.10
CA GLY A 61 -3.89 -18.84 31.26
C GLY A 61 -4.40 -20.25 31.55
N SER A 62 -4.89 -20.97 30.54
CA SER A 62 -5.35 -22.35 30.72
C SER A 62 -4.24 -23.27 31.25
N LYS A 63 -3.01 -23.11 30.74
CA LYS A 63 -1.85 -23.88 31.22
C LYS A 63 -1.50 -23.57 32.68
N LYS A 64 -1.51 -22.30 33.08
CA LYS A 64 -1.20 -21.87 34.45
C LYS A 64 -2.21 -22.41 35.47
N GLU A 65 -3.45 -22.59 35.05
CA GLU A 65 -4.52 -23.16 35.87
C GLU A 65 -4.53 -24.70 35.87
N GLY A 66 -3.55 -25.35 35.23
CA GLY A 66 -3.48 -26.81 35.12
C GLY A 66 -4.58 -27.41 34.24
N ARG A 67 -5.28 -26.59 33.46
CA ARG A 67 -6.35 -27.02 32.56
C ARG A 67 -5.78 -27.30 31.17
N ARG A 68 -6.30 -28.34 30.51
CA ARG A 68 -6.00 -28.56 29.09
C ARG A 68 -6.73 -27.48 28.29
N PHE A 69 -5.99 -26.78 27.44
CA PHE A 69 -6.57 -25.80 26.52
C PHE A 69 -7.58 -26.49 25.60
N GLU A 70 -8.77 -25.92 25.47
CA GLU A 70 -9.84 -26.40 24.60
C GLU A 70 -10.09 -25.39 23.48
N GLU A 71 -10.05 -25.85 22.24
CA GLU A 71 -10.39 -25.05 21.06
C GLU A 71 -11.91 -24.94 20.94
N THR A 72 -12.48 -24.01 21.70
CA THR A 72 -13.90 -23.68 21.66
C THR A 72 -14.31 -23.18 20.27
N ASP A 73 -15.59 -23.24 19.95
CA ASP A 73 -16.10 -22.71 18.68
C ASP A 73 -15.82 -21.20 18.55
N LEU A 74 -15.97 -20.45 19.65
CA LEU A 74 -15.59 -19.05 19.73
C LEU A 74 -14.10 -18.82 19.39
N TYR A 75 -13.20 -19.68 19.89
CA TYR A 75 -11.77 -19.57 19.55
C TYR A 75 -11.54 -19.75 18.06
N LYS A 76 -12.21 -20.73 17.44
CA LYS A 76 -12.09 -20.97 15.98
C LYS A 76 -12.65 -19.79 15.18
N GLU A 77 -13.78 -19.23 15.59
CA GLU A 77 -14.35 -18.03 14.96
C GLU A 77 -13.38 -16.83 15.02
N ILE A 78 -12.70 -16.63 16.14
CA ILE A 78 -11.69 -15.57 16.28
C ILE A 78 -10.50 -15.82 15.35
N ILE A 79 -10.06 -17.06 15.19
CA ILE A 79 -8.98 -17.40 14.25
C ILE A 79 -9.41 -17.12 12.80
N THR A 80 -10.60 -17.55 12.38
CA THR A 80 -11.12 -17.25 11.04
C THR A 80 -11.20 -15.74 10.79
N PHE A 81 -11.68 -14.97 11.77
CA PHE A 81 -11.73 -13.51 11.68
C PHE A 81 -10.33 -12.88 11.61
N LEU A 82 -9.36 -13.43 12.32
CA LEU A 82 -7.97 -12.99 12.25
C LEU A 82 -7.39 -13.22 10.86
N ASP A 83 -7.62 -14.40 10.28
CA ASP A 83 -7.18 -14.75 8.94
C ASP A 83 -7.79 -13.79 7.90
N ASP A 84 -9.08 -13.45 8.01
CA ASP A 84 -9.74 -12.46 7.16
C ASP A 84 -9.08 -11.07 7.24
N ILE A 85 -8.66 -10.63 8.44
CA ILE A 85 -7.94 -9.35 8.60
C ILE A 85 -6.55 -9.45 7.97
N GLU A 86 -5.85 -10.56 8.13
CA GLU A 86 -4.53 -10.77 7.54
C GLU A 86 -4.59 -10.73 6.01
N GLU A 87 -5.61 -11.35 5.40
CA GLU A 87 -5.83 -11.23 3.97
C GLU A 87 -6.09 -9.79 3.52
N ARG A 88 -6.87 -9.01 4.30
CA ARG A 88 -7.11 -7.59 4.01
C ARG A 88 -5.83 -6.78 4.10
N LEU A 89 -5.02 -7.01 5.13
CA LEU A 89 -3.71 -6.38 5.28
C LEU A 89 -2.82 -6.66 4.06
N GLU A 90 -2.76 -7.92 3.63
CA GLU A 90 -1.95 -8.31 2.48
C GLU A 90 -2.40 -7.61 1.20
N ARG A 91 -3.72 -7.53 0.96
CA ARG A 91 -4.28 -6.77 -0.17
C ARG A 91 -3.87 -5.29 -0.16
N VAL A 92 -3.91 -4.64 1.01
CA VAL A 92 -3.47 -3.24 1.15
C VAL A 92 -1.96 -3.10 0.93
N LYS A 93 -1.14 -4.03 1.42
CA LYS A 93 0.31 -4.03 1.20
C LYS A 93 0.69 -4.19 -0.27
N VAL A 94 0.03 -5.10 -0.98
CA VAL A 94 0.21 -5.27 -2.43
C VAL A 94 -0.12 -3.96 -3.14
N LYS A 95 -1.27 -3.34 -2.81
CA LYS A 95 -1.69 -2.05 -3.38
C LYS A 95 -0.67 -0.93 -3.09
N ASN A 96 -0.12 -0.85 -1.88
CA ASN A 96 0.96 0.07 -1.52
C ASN A 96 2.23 -0.15 -2.36
N GLY A 97 2.59 -1.41 -2.59
CA GLY A 97 3.69 -1.76 -3.50
C GLY A 97 3.46 -1.27 -4.93
N GLU A 98 2.22 -1.34 -5.43
CA GLU A 98 1.85 -0.80 -6.74
C GLU A 98 1.98 0.72 -6.78
N TYR A 99 1.43 1.45 -5.81
CA TYR A 99 1.57 2.92 -5.69
C TYR A 99 3.05 3.35 -5.76
N ILE A 100 3.91 2.70 -4.97
CA ILE A 100 5.35 2.98 -4.92
C ILE A 100 5.98 2.76 -6.30
N THR A 101 5.66 1.64 -6.96
CA THR A 101 6.19 1.31 -8.29
C THR A 101 5.82 2.38 -9.32
N PHE A 102 4.57 2.84 -9.33
CA PHE A 102 4.13 3.92 -10.21
C PHE A 102 4.81 5.26 -9.90
N LEU A 103 4.94 5.62 -8.61
CA LEU A 103 5.66 6.83 -8.20
C LEU A 103 7.12 6.83 -8.69
N PHE A 104 7.80 5.68 -8.65
CA PHE A 104 9.15 5.54 -9.23
C PHE A 104 9.16 5.76 -10.74
N ALA A 105 8.22 5.18 -11.48
CA ALA A 105 8.08 5.38 -12.93
C ALA A 105 7.84 6.86 -13.27
N ILE A 106 6.93 7.52 -12.57
CA ILE A 106 6.65 8.95 -12.74
C ILE A 106 7.91 9.78 -12.45
N LYS A 107 8.60 9.52 -11.33
CA LYS A 107 9.84 10.22 -10.96
C LYS A 107 10.92 10.09 -12.03
N LYS A 108 11.10 8.89 -12.60
CA LYS A 108 12.03 8.64 -13.71
C LYS A 108 11.66 9.51 -14.92
N LYS A 109 10.38 9.49 -15.32
CA LYS A 109 9.89 10.25 -16.47
C LYS A 109 10.02 11.76 -16.30
N MET A 110 9.68 12.28 -15.13
CA MET A 110 9.91 13.69 -14.79
C MET A 110 11.39 14.10 -14.93
N GLY A 111 12.31 13.20 -14.58
CA GLY A 111 13.75 13.39 -14.76
C GLY A 111 14.16 13.50 -16.23
N GLU A 112 13.58 12.67 -17.10
CA GLU A 112 13.81 12.68 -18.56
C GLU A 112 13.27 13.98 -19.19
N GLU A 113 12.04 14.38 -18.85
CA GLU A 113 11.42 15.60 -19.37
C GLU A 113 12.19 16.87 -18.95
N ARG A 114 12.71 16.91 -17.72
CA ARG A 114 13.58 18.00 -17.25
C ARG A 114 14.90 18.07 -18.03
N LYS A 115 15.47 16.94 -18.46
CA LYS A 115 16.71 16.91 -19.27
C LYS A 115 16.43 17.47 -20.68
N LYS A 116 15.37 17.00 -21.35
CA LYS A 116 14.96 17.51 -22.67
C LYS A 116 14.71 19.02 -22.66
N LYS A 117 14.00 19.54 -21.66
CA LYS A 117 13.75 21.00 -21.51
C LYS A 117 15.06 21.81 -21.36
N LYS A 118 16.11 21.25 -20.73
CA LYS A 118 17.42 21.91 -20.60
C LYS A 118 18.20 21.92 -21.92
N GLU A 119 18.14 20.83 -22.67
CA GLU A 119 18.80 20.72 -23.98
C GLU A 119 18.20 21.70 -25.00
N LEU A 120 16.86 21.78 -25.08
CA LEU A 120 16.16 22.73 -25.96
C LEU A 120 16.51 24.20 -25.69
N LYS A 121 16.82 24.57 -24.44
CA LYS A 121 17.24 25.94 -24.10
C LYS A 121 18.67 26.25 -24.55
N ARG A 122 19.52 25.24 -24.77
CA ARG A 122 20.90 25.43 -25.25
C ARG A 122 20.93 25.63 -26.77
N PHE A 123 20.18 24.84 -27.52
CA PHE A 123 20.07 24.97 -28.99
C PHE A 123 19.45 26.29 -29.47
N LYS A 124 18.65 26.99 -28.65
CA LYS A 124 18.08 28.31 -29.01
C LYS A 124 19.03 29.50 -28.76
N LYS A 125 20.19 29.26 -28.13
CA LYS A 125 21.20 30.28 -27.84
C LYS A 125 22.38 30.26 -28.81
N GLU A 126 22.53 29.20 -29.58
CA GLU A 126 23.44 29.08 -30.73
C GLU A 126 22.68 29.40 -32.02
#